data_AF-A0A3D4M7J5-F1
#
_entry.id   AF-A0A3D4M7J5-F1
#
_cell.length_a   1.000
_cell.length_b   1.000
_cell.length_c   1.000
_cell.angle_alpha   90.00
_cell.angle_beta   90.00
_cell.angle_gamma   90.00
#
_symmetry.space_group_name_H-M   'P 1'
#
loop_
_entity.id
_entity.type
_entity.pdbx_description
1 polymer ?
#
loop_
_entity_poly.entity_id
_entity_poly.type
_entity_poly.pdbx_seq_one_letter_code
_entity_poly.pdbx_strand_id
1 'polypeptide(L)'
;MGLDICHVRPSPRTEGTIEHFTLDEFQNNPDFLEKHKHLITENDFGDSVIYYIDKGHHRKQVTKKFIYEFENCKLYFRLADVKKAKTFLQANQGESQAEIEAAFQKNFIDNFIEGESVFFISH
;
A
#
# COMPACT_ATOMS: atom_id res chain seq x y z
N MET A 1 15.55 2.24 -11.78
CA MET A 1 14.29 2.94 -11.42
C MET A 1 13.77 2.23 -10.18
N GLY A 2 13.66 2.96 -9.07
CA GLY A 2 13.04 2.41 -7.85
C GLY A 2 11.53 2.57 -7.95
N LEU A 3 10.78 1.60 -7.44
CA LEU A 3 9.33 1.71 -7.29
C LEU A 3 9.02 2.19 -5.89
N ASP A 4 7.97 2.99 -5.76
CA ASP A 4 7.46 3.45 -4.49
C ASP A 4 6.44 2.44 -3.99
N ILE A 5 6.81 1.76 -2.90
CA ILE A 5 5.98 0.75 -2.25
C ILE A 5 5.33 1.40 -1.04
N CYS A 6 4.00 1.37 -1.02
CA CYS A 6 3.20 2.10 -0.04
C CYS A 6 2.38 1.13 0.82
N HIS A 7 2.36 1.40 2.13
CA HIS A 7 1.49 0.78 3.12
C HIS A 7 0.70 1.88 3.80
N VAL A 8 -0.62 1.84 3.61
CA VAL A 8 -1.52 2.88 4.12
C VAL A 8 -2.67 2.27 4.90
N ARG A 9 -3.36 3.09 5.68
CA ARG A 9 -4.61 2.73 6.37
C ARG A 9 -5.67 3.79 6.17
N PRO A 10 -6.95 3.40 6.04
CA PRO A 10 -8.05 4.33 5.88
C PRO A 10 -8.17 5.17 7.15
N SER A 11 -8.48 6.44 6.96
CA SER A 11 -8.56 7.44 8.02
C SER A 11 -9.57 8.51 7.62
N PRO A 12 -10.20 9.20 8.58
CA PRO A 12 -10.93 10.43 8.29
C PRO A 12 -10.03 11.43 7.56
N ARG A 13 -10.63 12.27 6.70
CA ARG A 13 -9.97 13.41 6.05
C ARG A 13 -9.40 14.32 7.15
N THR A 14 -8.08 14.36 7.26
CA THR A 14 -7.33 15.16 8.24
C THR A 14 -6.09 15.72 7.56
N GLU A 15 -5.42 16.70 8.16
CA GLU A 15 -4.19 17.28 7.59
C GLU A 15 -3.04 16.25 7.40
N GLY A 16 -3.14 15.07 8.03
CA GLY A 16 -2.18 13.98 7.89
C GLY A 16 -2.49 12.96 6.80
N THR A 17 -3.60 13.11 6.06
CA THR A 17 -3.94 12.17 4.98
C THR A 17 -3.09 12.46 3.75
N ILE A 18 -2.42 11.43 3.24
CA ILE A 18 -1.47 11.54 2.13
C ILE A 18 -2.09 11.16 0.78
N GLU A 19 -3.16 10.35 0.80
CA GLU A 19 -3.71 9.76 -0.42
C GLU A 19 -5.20 9.49 -0.26
N HIS A 20 -5.91 9.38 -1.38
CA HIS A 20 -7.30 8.97 -1.42
C HIS A 20 -7.53 8.05 -2.60
N PHE A 21 -8.44 7.09 -2.42
CA PHE A 21 -8.86 6.17 -3.47
C PHE A 21 -10.37 6.30 -3.67
N THR A 22 -10.78 6.24 -4.93
CA THR A 22 -12.19 6.22 -5.31
C THR A 22 -12.81 4.86 -5.01
N LEU A 23 -14.13 4.81 -4.82
CA LEU A 23 -14.80 3.53 -4.54
C LEU A 23 -14.60 2.48 -5.65
N ASP A 24 -14.40 2.91 -6.89
CA ASP A 24 -14.16 2.02 -8.03
C ASP A 24 -12.85 1.23 -7.90
N GLU A 25 -11.85 1.76 -7.22
CA GLU A 25 -10.58 1.06 -6.98
C GLU A 25 -10.74 -0.12 -6.00
N PHE A 26 -11.85 -0.17 -5.26
CA PHE A 26 -12.20 -1.26 -4.35
C PHE A 26 -13.19 -2.25 -4.94
N GLN A 27 -13.49 -2.20 -6.26
CA GLN A 27 -14.41 -3.15 -6.89
C GLN A 27 -14.07 -4.62 -6.62
N ASN A 28 -12.78 -4.93 -6.42
CA ASN A 28 -12.29 -6.28 -6.12
C ASN A 28 -12.35 -6.66 -4.63
N ASN A 29 -12.74 -5.74 -3.74
CA ASN A 29 -12.86 -5.98 -2.30
C ASN A 29 -13.99 -5.15 -1.65
N PRO A 30 -15.26 -5.45 -1.98
CA PRO A 30 -16.41 -4.72 -1.45
C PRO A 30 -16.56 -4.84 0.08
N ASP A 31 -16.11 -5.96 0.68
CA ASP A 31 -16.14 -6.16 2.13
C ASP A 31 -15.30 -5.10 2.87
N PHE A 32 -14.19 -4.67 2.26
CA PHE A 32 -13.34 -3.61 2.81
C PHE A 32 -14.09 -2.26 2.84
N LEU A 33 -14.84 -1.94 1.78
CA LEU A 33 -15.66 -0.73 1.72
C LEU A 33 -16.77 -0.77 2.77
N GLU A 34 -17.45 -1.90 2.91
CA GLU A 34 -18.56 -2.03 3.87
C GLU A 34 -18.08 -1.79 5.31
N LYS A 35 -16.93 -2.36 5.68
CA LYS A 35 -16.31 -2.17 7.00
C LYS A 35 -15.95 -0.70 7.25
N HIS A 36 -15.47 0.01 6.24
CA HIS A 36 -15.00 1.40 6.35
C HIS A 36 -15.97 2.44 5.80
N LYS A 37 -17.25 2.08 5.60
CA LYS A 37 -18.25 2.99 5.01
C LYS A 37 -18.42 4.32 5.75
N HIS A 38 -18.13 4.31 7.05
CA HIS A 38 -18.17 5.49 7.92
C HIS A 38 -17.04 6.49 7.65
N LEU A 39 -16.02 6.10 6.87
CA LEU A 39 -14.89 6.94 6.45
C LEU A 39 -15.04 7.45 5.01
N ILE A 40 -16.07 6.98 4.28
CA ILE A 40 -16.35 7.45 2.92
C ILE A 40 -16.85 8.89 3.01
N THR A 41 -16.26 9.78 2.21
CA THR A 41 -16.64 11.18 2.10
C THR A 41 -16.47 11.64 0.65
N GLU A 42 -17.05 12.79 0.31
CA GLU A 42 -16.83 13.40 -1.00
C GLU A 42 -15.49 14.17 -1.02
N ASN A 43 -14.74 14.04 -2.12
CA ASN A 43 -13.59 14.88 -2.41
C ASN A 43 -14.05 16.26 -2.94
N ASP A 44 -13.10 17.14 -3.24
CA ASP A 44 -13.40 18.50 -3.73
C ASP A 44 -14.01 18.51 -5.15
N PHE A 45 -14.05 17.37 -5.84
CA PHE A 45 -14.63 17.18 -7.17
C PHE A 45 -16.03 16.50 -7.12
N GLY A 46 -16.51 16.10 -5.94
CA GLY A 46 -17.79 15.42 -5.76
C GLY A 46 -17.74 13.90 -5.89
N ASP A 47 -16.56 13.29 -5.97
CA ASP A 47 -16.42 11.84 -6.00
C ASP A 47 -16.40 11.26 -4.59
N SER A 48 -17.05 10.11 -4.40
CA SER A 48 -16.95 9.35 -3.15
C SER A 48 -15.58 8.69 -3.04
N VAL A 49 -14.85 9.03 -1.97
CA VAL A 49 -13.48 8.57 -1.74
C VAL A 49 -13.29 8.12 -0.29
N ILE A 50 -12.23 7.34 -0.07
CA ILE A 50 -11.69 7.06 1.27
C ILE A 50 -10.30 7.69 1.34
N TYR A 51 -10.02 8.43 2.42
CA TYR A 51 -8.71 9.01 2.67
C TYR A 51 -7.81 8.07 3.46
N TYR A 52 -6.50 8.21 3.27
CA TYR A 52 -5.49 7.31 3.81
C TYR A 52 -4.35 8.06 4.49
N ILE A 53 -3.82 7.46 5.54
CA ILE A 53 -2.60 7.89 6.22
C ILE A 53 -1.46 6.92 5.92
N ASP A 54 -0.25 7.45 5.78
CA ASP A 54 0.94 6.63 5.59
C ASP A 54 1.24 5.81 6.84
N LYS A 55 1.49 4.52 6.65
CA LYS A 55 2.01 3.62 7.68
C LYS A 55 3.39 3.07 7.31
N GLY A 56 3.80 3.25 6.07
CA GLY A 56 5.10 2.81 5.60
C GLY A 56 5.26 3.15 4.13
N HIS A 57 6.26 3.97 3.83
CA HIS A 57 6.69 4.27 2.48
C HIS A 57 8.11 3.77 2.26
N HIS A 58 8.34 3.04 1.16
CA HIS A 58 9.68 2.55 0.82
C HIS A 58 9.94 2.63 -0.67
N ARG A 59 10.91 3.46 -1.06
CA ARG A 59 11.43 3.49 -2.42
C ARG A 59 12.61 2.54 -2.56
N LYS A 60 12.45 1.42 -3.25
CA LYS A 60 13.53 0.44 -3.43
C LYS A 60 13.60 -0.15 -4.82
N GLN A 61 14.77 -0.72 -5.13
CA GLN A 61 14.90 -1.59 -6.28
C GLN A 61 14.12 -2.87 -6.01
N VAL A 62 13.36 -3.27 -7.01
CA VAL A 62 12.68 -4.56 -7.04
C VAL A 62 13.19 -5.34 -8.23
N THR A 63 13.11 -6.67 -8.17
CA THR A 63 13.44 -7.50 -9.31
C THR A 63 12.53 -7.17 -10.50
N LYS A 64 12.99 -7.45 -11.73
CA LYS A 64 12.14 -7.40 -12.92
C LYS A 64 10.93 -8.33 -12.87
N LYS A 65 10.90 -9.33 -11.98
CA LYS A 65 9.73 -10.20 -11.82
C LYS A 65 8.59 -9.51 -11.09
N PHE A 66 8.89 -8.49 -10.30
CA PHE A 66 7.90 -7.75 -9.52
C PHE A 66 6.82 -7.13 -10.41
N ILE A 67 7.20 -6.53 -11.55
CA ILE A 67 6.26 -5.89 -12.48
C ILE A 67 5.29 -6.86 -13.17
N TYR A 68 5.59 -8.17 -13.16
CA TYR A 68 4.69 -9.20 -13.69
C TYR A 68 3.74 -9.74 -12.61
N GLU A 69 4.13 -9.61 -11.35
CA GLU A 69 3.40 -10.16 -10.20
C GLU A 69 2.54 -9.11 -9.49
N PHE A 70 2.93 -7.84 -9.61
CA PHE A 70 2.23 -6.72 -9.03
C PHE A 70 1.94 -5.65 -10.08
N GLU A 71 0.66 -5.35 -10.24
CA GLU A 71 0.15 -4.26 -11.07
C GLU A 71 0.30 -2.91 -10.35
N ASN A 72 0.66 -1.87 -11.11
CA ASN A 72 0.75 -0.51 -10.59
C ASN A 72 -0.64 0.02 -10.21
N CYS A 73 -0.72 0.81 -9.14
CA CYS A 73 -1.96 1.36 -8.55
C CYS A 73 -3.00 0.30 -8.10
N LYS A 74 -2.69 -0.99 -8.17
CA LYS A 74 -3.58 -2.03 -7.66
C LYS A 74 -3.48 -2.13 -6.15
N LEU A 75 -4.64 -2.20 -5.50
CA LEU A 75 -4.76 -2.32 -4.06
C LEU A 75 -4.72 -3.80 -3.63
N TYR A 76 -3.80 -4.13 -2.73
CA TYR A 76 -3.65 -5.45 -2.11
C TYR A 76 -4.00 -5.38 -0.63
N PHE A 77 -4.87 -6.28 -0.19
CA PHE A 77 -5.47 -6.26 1.14
C PHE A 77 -5.02 -7.43 2.03
N ARG A 78 -4.28 -8.38 1.46
CA ARG A 78 -3.85 -9.60 2.15
C ARG A 78 -2.39 -9.50 2.54
N LEU A 79 -2.09 -9.96 3.75
CA LEU A 79 -0.72 -10.05 4.26
C LEU A 79 0.13 -10.99 3.39
N ALA A 80 -0.50 -11.98 2.76
CA ALA A 80 0.17 -12.89 1.82
C ALA A 80 0.79 -12.14 0.63
N ASP A 81 0.11 -11.12 0.10
CA ASP A 81 0.61 -10.31 -1.01
C ASP A 81 1.81 -9.47 -0.57
N VAL A 82 1.76 -8.88 0.63
CA VAL A 82 2.86 -8.10 1.19
C VAL A 82 4.09 -8.97 1.48
N LYS A 83 3.89 -10.18 2.02
CA LYS A 83 4.96 -11.17 2.20
C LYS A 83 5.58 -11.59 0.87
N LYS A 84 4.77 -11.74 -0.17
CA LYS A 84 5.24 -12.05 -1.53
C LYS A 84 6.06 -10.88 -2.09
N ALA A 85 5.62 -9.63 -1.88
CA ALA A 85 6.36 -8.43 -2.31
C ALA A 85 7.78 -8.38 -1.74
N LYS A 86 7.96 -8.75 -0.46
CA LYS A 86 9.29 -8.83 0.18
C LYS A 86 10.28 -9.70 -0.60
N THR A 87 9.82 -10.80 -1.19
CA THR A 87 10.68 -11.74 -1.93
C THR A 87 11.30 -11.15 -3.19
N PHE A 88 10.80 -9.99 -3.64
CA PHE A 88 11.27 -9.30 -4.83
C PHE A 88 12.13 -8.06 -4.53
N LEU A 89 12.39 -7.75 -3.26
CA LEU A 89 13.26 -6.63 -2.89
C LEU A 89 14.70 -6.88 -3.31
N GLN A 90 15.35 -5.85 -3.85
CA GLN A 90 16.76 -5.87 -4.20
C GLN A 90 17.49 -4.70 -3.55
N ALA A 91 18.61 -5.01 -2.91
CA ALA A 91 19.50 -3.99 -2.39
C ALA A 91 20.15 -3.17 -3.51
N ASN A 92 20.24 -1.85 -3.30
CA ASN A 92 21.09 -1.00 -4.12
C ASN A 92 22.57 -1.29 -3.85
N GLN A 93 23.44 -0.84 -4.76
CA GLN A 93 24.87 -0.89 -4.54
C GLN A 93 25.25 -0.14 -3.25
N GLY A 94 25.87 -0.84 -2.30
CA GLY A 94 26.26 -0.29 -1.00
C GLY A 94 25.23 -0.47 0.12
N GLU A 95 24.06 -1.06 -0.15
CA GLU A 95 23.09 -1.43 0.89
C GLU A 95 23.15 -2.92 1.24
N SER A 96 22.86 -3.27 2.49
CA SER A 96 22.69 -4.66 2.89
C SER A 96 21.28 -5.17 2.57
N GLN A 97 21.20 -6.30 1.88
CA GLN A 97 19.94 -6.99 1.62
C GLN A 97 19.19 -7.29 2.93
N ALA A 98 19.91 -7.73 3.97
CA ALA A 98 19.32 -8.07 5.26
C ALA A 98 18.71 -6.84 5.96
N GLU A 99 19.33 -5.67 5.83
CA GLU A 99 18.82 -4.41 6.42
C GLU A 99 17.53 -3.95 5.72
N ILE A 100 17.49 -4.05 4.39
CA ILE A 100 16.30 -3.70 3.61
C ILE A 100 15.15 -4.65 3.93
N GLU A 101 15.42 -5.96 3.99
CA GLU A 101 14.40 -6.95 4.33
C GLU A 101 13.90 -6.79 5.77
N ALA A 102 14.76 -6.41 6.72
CA ALA A 102 14.38 -6.14 8.10
C ALA A 102 13.53 -4.87 8.20
N ALA A 103 13.88 -3.80 7.47
CA ALA A 103 13.09 -2.57 7.41
C ALA A 103 11.71 -2.84 6.80
N PHE A 104 11.65 -3.61 5.70
CA PHE A 104 10.40 -4.01 5.08
C PHE A 104 9.54 -4.87 6.01
N GLN A 105 10.16 -5.86 6.68
CA GLN A 105 9.48 -6.69 7.67
C GLN A 105 8.77 -5.83 8.73
N LYS A 106 9.51 -4.91 9.35
CA LYS A 106 9.00 -4.04 10.40
C LYS A 106 7.88 -3.12 9.92
N ASN A 107 8.08 -2.46 8.78
CA ASN A 107 7.18 -1.39 8.33
C ASN A 107 5.96 -1.90 7.56
N PHE A 108 6.09 -3.05 6.88
CA PHE A 108 5.07 -3.57 5.97
C PHE A 108 4.48 -4.90 6.42
N ILE A 109 5.20 -5.78 7.11
CA ILE A 109 4.65 -7.10 7.47
C ILE A 109 4.13 -7.07 8.91
N ASP A 110 4.96 -6.63 9.86
CA ASP A 110 4.64 -6.64 11.28
C ASP A 110 3.51 -5.64 11.62
N ASN A 111 3.42 -4.56 10.85
CA ASN A 111 2.41 -3.51 11.01
C ASN A 111 1.20 -3.66 10.08
N PHE A 112 1.10 -4.71 9.26
CA PHE A 112 -0.01 -4.84 8.32
C PHE A 112 -1.16 -5.62 8.94
N ILE A 113 -2.33 -4.99 8.98
CA ILE A 113 -3.55 -5.56 9.56
C ILE A 113 -4.48 -5.92 8.41
N GLU A 114 -4.76 -7.21 8.21
CA GLU A 114 -5.67 -7.64 7.15
C GLU A 114 -7.07 -7.03 7.35
N GLY A 115 -7.63 -6.50 6.26
CA GLY A 115 -8.92 -5.82 6.30
C GLY A 115 -8.90 -4.45 7.00
N GLU A 116 -7.72 -3.85 7.20
CA GLU A 116 -7.55 -2.44 7.62
C GLU A 116 -6.40 -1.77 6.90
N SER A 117 -5.32 -2.50 6.61
CA SER A 117 -4.19 -2.02 5.84
C SER A 117 -4.39 -2.26 4.34
N VAL A 118 -3.86 -1.34 3.55
CA VAL A 118 -3.79 -1.46 2.09
C VAL A 118 -2.32 -1.34 1.67
N PHE A 119 -1.90 -2.23 0.80
CA PHE A 119 -0.61 -2.23 0.15
C PHE A 119 -0.80 -1.93 -1.32
N PHE A 120 -0.01 -1.03 -1.89
CA PHE A 120 -0.03 -0.75 -3.32
C PHE A 120 1.32 -0.22 -3.78
N ILE A 121 1.47 -0.11 -5.10
CA ILE A 121 2.68 0.40 -5.74
C ILE A 121 2.32 1.65 -6.51
N SER A 122 3.18 2.64 -6.43
CA SER A 122 3.13 3.87 -7.19
C SER A 122 4.44 4.07 -7.99
N HIS A 123 4.35 4.80 -9.09
CA HIS A 123 5.45 5.08 -10.02
C HIS A 123 5.99 6.50 -9.87
#